data_AF-A0AAV2KQX8-F1
#
_entry.id   AF-A0AAV2KQX8-F1
#
_cell.length_a   1.000
_cell.length_b   1.000
_cell.length_c   1.000
_cell.angle_alpha   90.00
_cell.angle_beta   90.00
_cell.angle_gamma   90.00
#
_symmetry.space_group_name_H-M   'P 1'
#
loop_
_entity.id
_entity.type
_entity.pdbx_description
1 polymer ?
#
loop_
_entity_poly.entity_id
_entity_poly.type
_entity_poly.pdbx_seq_one_letter_code
_entity_poly.pdbx_strand_id
1 'polypeptide(L)'
;MVLRCDPLWKWTNVYMDLQQRRSHVFQDCGLPVQVALRNTAEERLSFEELDCGHGHQTYCVRLLDYMPGVTVSESAVTQEDLYDVGRMGAALSRAMLKIEHPNLDVLNLSANKAWDIGHIHLVEQYLSVMDGDPVQDIIKEVIQGIKSQVLPKLGSFPTGITHGDFSDQNILVSPVGNGHHKVSGIIDFTFLCRKCFVNEVAVSIAYLMVENPSPLNVGGAVLAGWESLIPLSDDERDCLFLLVLGRLCQSLVYGRHNSLQSSENKDYFLTKSLWQQAVKELGLEGKVTHKQVSKKWENLKKRYKDLRDPKTGSGTDSGEKTASNWPYYAVLHAVLGGRPAVDPPVVVASFRPAEDPTALLMAIVNPDETPSEDTQLGSASSAPSTRKRKRTDSQRILDFLQAESDKEQRRHEESEEKTLRFLSLFERMVEKL
;
A
#
# COMPACT_ATOMS: atom_id res chain seq x y z
N MET A 1 4.53 -11.60 11.40
CA MET A 1 3.11 -11.35 11.04
C MET A 1 2.26 -11.50 12.29
N VAL A 2 1.30 -10.60 12.53
CA VAL A 2 0.41 -10.62 13.70
C VAL A 2 -1.03 -10.68 13.20
N LEU A 3 -1.77 -11.74 13.54
CA LEU A 3 -3.19 -11.88 13.21
C LEU A 3 -4.04 -11.85 14.46
N ARG A 4 -5.15 -11.11 14.40
CA ARG A 4 -6.18 -11.08 15.44
C ARG A 4 -6.99 -12.38 15.39
N CYS A 5 -7.18 -13.02 16.54
CA CYS A 5 -8.02 -14.23 16.63
C CYS A 5 -9.51 -13.85 16.62
N ASP A 6 -10.27 -14.35 15.63
CA ASP A 6 -11.74 -14.25 15.54
C ASP A 6 -12.40 -15.62 15.89
N PRO A 7 -13.72 -15.71 16.15
CA PRO A 7 -14.42 -16.94 16.56
C PRO A 7 -14.32 -18.12 15.58
N LEU A 8 -13.76 -17.92 14.39
CA LEU A 8 -13.45 -18.94 13.37
C LEU A 8 -12.13 -19.71 13.67
N TRP A 9 -11.67 -19.70 14.92
CA TRP A 9 -10.38 -20.20 15.42
C TRP A 9 -9.96 -21.61 14.98
N LYS A 10 -10.90 -22.54 14.74
CA LYS A 10 -10.57 -23.89 14.24
C LYS A 10 -9.96 -23.86 12.85
N TRP A 11 -10.31 -22.84 12.06
CA TRP A 11 -9.83 -22.66 10.70
C TRP A 11 -8.42 -22.07 10.68
N THR A 12 -8.11 -21.13 11.56
CA THR A 12 -6.78 -20.49 11.65
C THR A 12 -5.68 -21.51 11.96
N ASN A 13 -5.92 -22.46 12.87
CA ASN A 13 -4.93 -23.50 13.21
C ASN A 13 -4.66 -24.46 12.05
N VAL A 14 -5.70 -24.94 11.37
CA VAL A 14 -5.55 -25.82 10.21
C VAL A 14 -4.88 -25.07 9.07
N TYR A 15 -5.27 -23.82 8.85
CA TYR A 15 -4.70 -22.97 7.82
C TYR A 15 -3.21 -22.72 8.06
N MET A 16 -2.82 -22.43 9.30
CA MET A 16 -1.42 -22.26 9.67
C MET A 16 -0.62 -23.56 9.62
N ASP A 17 -1.19 -24.71 9.98
CA ASP A 17 -0.51 -26.00 9.81
C ASP A 17 -0.33 -26.36 8.33
N LEU A 18 -1.31 -26.04 7.48
CA LEU A 18 -1.19 -26.15 6.02
C LEU A 18 -0.09 -25.24 5.48
N GLN A 19 -0.01 -23.99 5.99
CA GLN A 19 1.09 -23.08 5.67
C GLN A 19 2.45 -23.64 6.10
N GLN A 20 2.48 -24.52 7.11
CA GLN A 20 3.70 -25.12 7.60
C GLN A 20 4.13 -26.33 6.77
N ARG A 21 3.20 -27.24 6.49
CA ARG A 21 3.48 -28.49 5.76
C ARG A 21 3.89 -28.21 4.32
N ARG A 22 3.30 -27.19 3.70
CA ARG A 22 3.72 -26.76 2.36
C ARG A 22 5.18 -26.30 2.32
N SER A 23 5.72 -25.69 3.38
CA SER A 23 7.10 -25.18 3.34
C SER A 23 8.10 -26.30 3.09
N HIS A 24 7.90 -27.50 3.62
CA HIS A 24 8.75 -28.65 3.31
C HIS A 24 8.60 -29.07 1.84
N VAL A 25 7.36 -29.20 1.35
CA VAL A 25 7.07 -29.54 -0.06
C VAL A 25 7.70 -28.52 -1.02
N PHE A 26 7.65 -27.24 -0.68
CA PHE A 26 8.19 -26.16 -1.49
C PHE A 26 9.71 -26.15 -1.47
N GLN A 27 10.34 -26.41 -0.33
CA GLN A 27 11.79 -26.59 -0.21
C GLN A 27 12.27 -27.79 -1.04
N ASP A 28 11.57 -28.93 -0.97
CA ASP A 28 11.87 -30.12 -1.78
C ASP A 28 11.73 -29.86 -3.29
N CYS A 29 10.84 -28.94 -3.66
CA CYS A 29 10.66 -28.50 -5.05
C CYS A 29 11.58 -27.33 -5.44
N GLY A 30 12.43 -26.83 -4.54
CA GLY A 30 13.34 -25.71 -4.79
C GLY A 30 12.63 -24.37 -5.03
N LEU A 31 11.41 -24.20 -4.52
CA LEU A 31 10.64 -22.97 -4.71
C LEU A 31 11.10 -21.87 -3.73
N PRO A 32 11.31 -20.63 -4.20
CA PRO A 32 11.70 -19.52 -3.34
C PRO A 32 10.49 -18.96 -2.60
N VAL A 33 10.17 -19.50 -1.42
CA VAL A 33 8.98 -19.13 -0.64
C VAL A 33 9.36 -18.78 0.79
N GLN A 34 8.56 -17.93 1.44
CA GLN A 34 8.73 -17.67 2.87
C GLN A 34 8.46 -18.91 3.74
N VAL A 35 9.30 -19.09 4.75
CA VAL A 35 9.26 -20.18 5.72
C VAL A 35 9.15 -19.62 7.14
N ALA A 36 8.27 -20.23 7.94
CA ALA A 36 8.16 -19.90 9.36
C ALA A 36 9.35 -20.45 10.16
N LEU A 37 10.03 -19.55 10.88
CA LEU A 37 11.13 -19.87 11.77
C LEU A 37 10.61 -20.38 13.12
N ARG A 38 11.41 -21.23 13.78
CA ARG A 38 11.10 -21.73 15.12
C ARG A 38 11.37 -20.64 16.17
N ASN A 39 10.47 -20.53 17.14
CA ASN A 39 10.63 -19.73 18.34
C ASN A 39 11.52 -20.47 19.36
N THR A 40 11.75 -19.87 20.53
CA THR A 40 12.57 -20.46 21.60
C THR A 40 11.96 -21.72 22.24
N ALA A 41 10.69 -22.01 21.98
CA ALA A 41 10.00 -23.23 22.40
C ALA A 41 10.00 -24.31 21.30
N GLU A 42 10.77 -24.11 20.22
CA GLU A 42 10.81 -24.98 19.03
C GLU A 42 9.49 -25.07 18.25
N GLU A 43 8.55 -24.16 18.51
CA GLU A 43 7.28 -24.02 17.80
C GLU A 43 7.40 -22.96 16.70
N ARG A 44 6.59 -23.06 15.63
CA ARG A 44 6.65 -22.10 14.50
C ARG A 44 5.58 -21.02 14.54
N LEU A 45 4.77 -21.04 15.58
CA LEU A 45 3.73 -20.08 15.88
C LEU A 45 3.64 -19.94 17.40
N SER A 46 3.29 -18.74 17.87
CA SER A 46 2.99 -18.45 19.26
C SER A 46 1.61 -17.78 19.36
N PHE A 47 0.95 -17.96 20.49
CA PHE A 47 -0.25 -17.20 20.84
C PHE A 47 0.10 -16.22 21.95
N GLU A 48 0.03 -14.94 21.64
CA GLU A 48 0.45 -13.87 22.54
C GLU A 48 -0.77 -13.02 22.93
N GLU A 49 -0.95 -12.81 24.23
CA GLU A 49 -1.94 -11.87 24.74
C GLU A 49 -1.36 -10.46 24.72
N LEU A 50 -1.92 -9.57 23.91
CA LEU A 50 -1.47 -8.18 23.78
C LEU A 50 -2.67 -7.24 23.90
N ASP A 51 -2.46 -6.08 24.54
CA ASP A 51 -3.42 -4.97 24.48
C ASP A 51 -2.94 -3.93 23.48
N CYS A 52 -3.52 -3.98 22.28
CA CYS A 52 -3.26 -3.01 21.20
C CYS A 52 -4.26 -1.84 21.21
N GLY A 53 -4.77 -1.43 22.39
CA GLY A 53 -5.69 -0.29 22.55
C GLY A 53 -7.19 -0.66 22.51
N HIS A 54 -7.49 -1.95 22.59
CA HIS A 54 -8.84 -2.52 22.53
C HIS A 54 -9.09 -3.59 23.60
N GLY A 55 -8.25 -3.61 24.65
CA GLY A 55 -8.27 -4.67 25.66
C GLY A 55 -7.37 -5.83 25.26
N HIS A 56 -7.11 -6.71 26.23
CA HIS A 56 -6.29 -7.90 26.02
C HIS A 56 -6.96 -8.81 25.01
N GLN A 57 -6.19 -9.18 23.99
CA GLN A 57 -6.62 -10.07 22.94
C GLN A 57 -5.50 -11.06 22.62
N THR A 58 -5.90 -12.28 22.28
CA THR A 58 -5.00 -13.28 21.76
C THR A 58 -4.64 -12.96 20.31
N TYR A 59 -3.35 -12.93 20.03
CA TYR A 59 -2.80 -12.80 18.69
C TYR A 59 -2.00 -14.04 18.32
N CYS A 60 -2.19 -14.51 17.09
CA CYS A 60 -1.30 -15.51 16.51
C CYS A 60 -0.10 -14.78 15.91
N VAL A 61 1.09 -15.11 16.41
CA VAL A 61 2.36 -14.49 15.99
C VAL A 61 3.26 -15.55 15.40
N ARG A 62 3.90 -15.22 14.27
CA ARG A 62 4.96 -16.04 13.67
C ARG A 62 6.07 -15.16 13.12
N LEU A 63 7.29 -15.70 13.19
CA LEU A 63 8.47 -15.15 12.55
C LEU A 63 8.66 -15.85 11.20
N LEU A 64 8.81 -15.06 10.14
CA LEU A 64 9.07 -15.56 8.79
C LEU A 64 10.50 -15.19 8.41
N ASP A 65 11.14 -16.02 7.58
CA ASP A 65 12.39 -15.65 6.95
C ASP A 65 12.21 -14.43 6.02
N TYR A 66 13.29 -13.67 5.90
CA TYR A 66 13.34 -12.55 4.98
C TYR A 66 13.72 -13.04 3.60
N MET A 67 12.88 -12.75 2.61
CA MET A 67 13.15 -13.07 1.21
C MET A 67 13.82 -11.87 0.53
N PRO A 68 15.01 -12.04 -0.07
CA PRO A 68 15.68 -10.96 -0.78
C PRO A 68 14.98 -10.65 -2.11
N GLY A 69 15.06 -9.39 -2.53
CA GLY A 69 14.49 -8.89 -3.78
C GLY A 69 13.59 -7.69 -3.56
N VAL A 70 13.02 -7.22 -4.66
CA VAL A 70 11.99 -6.17 -4.72
C VAL A 70 10.75 -6.76 -5.37
N THR A 71 9.58 -6.18 -5.11
CA THR A 71 8.34 -6.67 -5.74
C THR A 71 8.38 -6.46 -7.25
N VAL A 72 7.63 -7.28 -7.99
CA VAL A 72 7.44 -7.05 -9.44
C VAL A 72 6.82 -5.68 -9.70
N SER A 73 5.94 -5.21 -8.80
CA SER A 73 5.34 -3.88 -8.87
C SER A 73 6.34 -2.72 -8.85
N GLU A 74 7.51 -2.92 -8.24
CA GLU A 74 8.58 -1.92 -8.13
C GLU A 74 9.69 -2.14 -9.17
N SER A 75 9.52 -3.11 -10.07
CA SER A 75 10.56 -3.56 -10.99
C SER A 75 10.14 -3.41 -12.45
N ALA A 76 11.06 -2.94 -13.30
CA ALA A 76 10.87 -2.90 -14.74
C ALA A 76 11.08 -4.30 -15.35
N VAL A 77 10.10 -5.19 -15.19
CA VAL A 77 10.17 -6.57 -15.67
C VAL A 77 10.05 -6.66 -17.20
N THR A 78 10.88 -7.52 -17.79
CA THR A 78 10.89 -7.82 -19.23
C THR A 78 9.84 -8.87 -19.61
N GLN A 79 9.64 -9.12 -20.90
CA GLN A 79 8.76 -10.20 -21.38
C GLN A 79 9.26 -11.59 -20.95
N GLU A 80 10.57 -11.78 -20.88
CA GLU A 80 11.17 -13.03 -20.39
C GLU A 80 10.93 -13.20 -18.89
N ASP A 81 11.08 -12.13 -18.11
CA ASP A 81 10.77 -12.15 -16.67
C ASP A 81 9.29 -12.51 -16.43
N LEU A 82 8.37 -11.99 -17.25
CA LEU A 82 6.94 -12.30 -17.16
C LEU A 82 6.62 -13.77 -17.51
N TYR A 83 7.34 -14.35 -18.48
CA TYR A 83 7.28 -15.78 -18.75
C TYR A 83 7.74 -16.60 -17.53
N ASP A 84 8.86 -16.21 -16.91
CA ASP A 84 9.37 -16.88 -15.72
C ASP A 84 8.43 -16.74 -14.51
N VAL A 85 7.77 -15.60 -14.37
CA VAL A 85 6.70 -15.39 -13.37
C VAL A 85 5.54 -16.36 -13.60
N GLY A 86 5.04 -16.48 -14.83
CA GLY A 86 3.97 -17.42 -15.18
C GLY A 86 4.37 -18.88 -14.90
N ARG A 87 5.59 -19.25 -15.29
CA ARG A 87 6.16 -20.58 -15.02
C ARG A 87 6.30 -20.85 -13.53
N MET A 88 6.72 -19.86 -12.75
CA MET A 88 6.83 -19.98 -11.29
C MET A 88 5.46 -20.18 -10.64
N GLY A 89 4.42 -19.47 -11.09
CA GLY A 89 3.04 -19.68 -10.64
C GLY A 89 2.59 -21.12 -10.86
N ALA A 90 2.77 -21.65 -12.08
CA ALA A 90 2.41 -23.03 -12.39
C ALA A 90 3.25 -24.06 -11.59
N ALA A 91 4.53 -23.79 -11.37
CA ALA A 91 5.40 -24.63 -10.54
C ALA A 91 4.91 -24.66 -9.07
N LEU A 92 4.49 -23.51 -8.55
CA LEU A 92 3.91 -23.38 -7.22
C LEU A 92 2.62 -24.22 -7.10
N SER A 93 1.68 -24.06 -8.02
CA SER A 93 0.41 -24.78 -7.99
C SER A 93 0.61 -26.30 -8.15
N ARG A 94 1.58 -26.74 -8.98
CA ARG A 94 1.99 -28.15 -9.07
C ARG A 94 2.59 -28.68 -7.77
N ALA A 95 3.42 -27.89 -7.09
CA ALA A 95 3.98 -28.29 -5.81
C ALA A 95 2.88 -28.43 -4.75
N MET A 96 1.88 -27.54 -4.77
CA MET A 96 0.74 -27.61 -3.84
C MET A 96 -0.12 -28.86 -4.02
N LEU A 97 -0.15 -29.48 -5.21
CA LEU A 97 -0.84 -30.76 -5.43
C LEU A 97 -0.25 -31.92 -4.62
N LYS A 98 1.00 -31.80 -4.15
CA LYS A 98 1.67 -32.81 -3.32
C LYS A 98 1.38 -32.66 -1.83
N ILE A 99 0.65 -31.62 -1.43
CA ILE A 99 0.34 -31.37 -0.02
C ILE A 99 -0.74 -32.37 0.42
N GLU A 100 -0.42 -33.18 1.43
CA GLU A 100 -1.36 -34.07 2.10
C GLU A 100 -1.65 -33.55 3.51
N HIS A 101 -2.94 -33.37 3.84
CA HIS A 101 -3.35 -32.96 5.18
C HIS A 101 -4.79 -33.43 5.48
N PRO A 102 -5.07 -33.96 6.70
CA PRO A 102 -6.39 -34.50 7.05
C PRO A 102 -7.54 -33.50 6.95
N ASN A 103 -7.24 -32.20 7.02
CA ASN A 103 -8.24 -31.13 6.98
C ASN A 103 -8.09 -30.23 5.74
N LEU A 104 -7.60 -30.74 4.60
CA LEU A 104 -7.47 -29.95 3.36
C LEU A 104 -8.76 -29.27 2.92
N ASP A 105 -9.91 -29.83 3.29
CA ASP A 105 -11.22 -29.29 2.90
C ASP A 105 -11.53 -27.91 3.50
N VAL A 106 -10.75 -27.44 4.49
CA VAL A 106 -10.80 -26.01 4.89
C VAL A 106 -10.57 -25.08 3.71
N LEU A 107 -9.73 -25.48 2.75
CA LEU A 107 -9.36 -24.66 1.61
C LEU A 107 -10.49 -24.54 0.58
N ASN A 108 -11.53 -25.39 0.68
CA ASN A 108 -12.75 -25.26 -0.14
C ASN A 108 -13.64 -24.12 0.35
N LEU A 109 -13.49 -23.72 1.61
CA LEU A 109 -14.19 -22.57 2.17
C LEU A 109 -13.37 -21.33 1.84
N SER A 110 -13.70 -20.65 0.74
CA SER A 110 -13.22 -19.29 0.56
C SER A 110 -13.77 -18.45 1.71
N ALA A 111 -12.92 -18.13 2.69
CA ALA A 111 -13.26 -17.24 3.80
C ALA A 111 -13.72 -15.86 3.29
N ASN A 112 -13.38 -15.53 2.04
CA ASN A 112 -13.78 -14.31 1.38
C ASN A 112 -14.33 -14.57 -0.03
N LYS A 113 -15.60 -15.01 -0.08
CA LYS A 113 -16.34 -15.20 -1.34
C LYS A 113 -16.32 -13.96 -2.24
N ALA A 114 -16.21 -12.76 -1.67
CA ALA A 114 -16.19 -11.53 -2.44
C ALA A 114 -15.00 -11.51 -3.42
N TRP A 115 -13.80 -11.94 -3.00
CA TRP A 115 -12.59 -11.94 -3.84
C TRP A 115 -12.37 -13.23 -4.61
N ASP A 116 -13.33 -14.14 -4.61
CA ASP A 116 -13.30 -15.28 -5.51
C ASP A 116 -13.81 -14.87 -6.89
N ILE A 117 -12.96 -14.98 -7.90
CA ILE A 117 -13.30 -14.61 -9.27
C ILE A 117 -14.39 -15.51 -9.85
N GLY A 118 -14.54 -16.75 -9.37
CA GLY A 118 -15.68 -17.61 -9.69
C GLY A 118 -17.02 -17.03 -9.21
N HIS A 119 -16.98 -16.08 -8.28
CA HIS A 119 -18.13 -15.39 -7.71
C HIS A 119 -18.17 -13.90 -8.07
N ILE A 120 -17.46 -13.48 -9.12
CA ILE A 120 -17.38 -12.07 -9.51
C ILE A 120 -18.72 -11.40 -9.81
N HIS A 121 -19.74 -12.14 -10.21
CA HIS A 121 -21.10 -11.60 -10.37
C HIS A 121 -21.63 -10.94 -9.08
N LEU A 122 -21.09 -11.30 -7.90
CA LEU A 122 -21.38 -10.64 -6.63
C LEU A 122 -20.85 -9.21 -6.54
N VAL A 123 -20.02 -8.74 -7.47
CA VAL A 123 -19.63 -7.32 -7.58
C VAL A 123 -20.83 -6.43 -7.90
N GLU A 124 -21.86 -6.98 -8.56
CA GLU A 124 -23.07 -6.26 -8.97
C GLU A 124 -23.77 -5.54 -7.82
N GLN A 125 -23.77 -6.14 -6.61
CA GLN A 125 -24.41 -5.57 -5.43
C GLN A 125 -23.72 -4.30 -4.91
N TYR A 126 -22.50 -4.00 -5.38
CA TYR A 126 -21.71 -2.83 -5.01
C TYR A 126 -21.63 -1.77 -6.11
N LEU A 127 -22.30 -1.96 -7.25
CA LEU A 127 -22.15 -1.07 -8.41
C LEU A 127 -22.56 0.38 -8.16
N SER A 128 -23.39 0.64 -7.14
CA SER A 128 -23.78 2.00 -6.77
C SER A 128 -22.58 2.91 -6.42
N VAL A 129 -21.44 2.34 -6.01
CA VAL A 129 -20.23 3.14 -5.77
C VAL A 129 -19.65 3.77 -7.04
N MET A 130 -20.08 3.29 -8.22
CA MET A 130 -19.67 3.76 -9.54
C MET A 130 -20.72 4.68 -10.20
N ASP A 131 -21.76 5.12 -9.49
CA ASP A 131 -22.81 5.96 -10.07
C ASP A 131 -22.25 7.28 -10.64
N GLY A 132 -22.62 7.60 -11.89
CA GLY A 132 -22.12 8.76 -12.64
C GLY A 132 -20.78 8.54 -13.33
N ASP A 133 -20.15 7.38 -13.16
CA ASP A 133 -18.91 7.00 -13.81
C ASP A 133 -19.19 6.24 -15.12
N PRO A 134 -18.70 6.69 -16.29
CA PRO A 134 -18.90 5.99 -17.57
C PRO A 134 -18.40 4.54 -17.56
N VAL A 135 -17.41 4.22 -16.71
CA VAL A 135 -16.86 2.86 -16.58
C VAL A 135 -17.88 1.87 -15.99
N GLN A 136 -18.93 2.35 -15.32
CA GLN A 136 -19.96 1.49 -14.74
C GLN A 136 -20.66 0.61 -15.78
N ASP A 137 -20.95 1.14 -16.98
CA ASP A 137 -21.65 0.36 -18.02
C ASP A 137 -20.77 -0.75 -18.59
N ILE A 138 -19.49 -0.46 -18.75
CA ILE A 138 -18.49 -1.47 -19.12
C ILE A 138 -18.40 -2.58 -18.06
N ILE A 139 -18.40 -2.22 -16.76
CA ILE A 139 -18.38 -3.22 -15.68
C ILE A 139 -19.62 -4.13 -15.77
N LYS A 140 -20.80 -3.57 -16.08
CA LYS A 140 -22.03 -4.35 -16.28
C LYS A 140 -21.90 -5.32 -17.46
N GLU A 141 -21.33 -4.88 -18.58
CA GLU A 141 -21.09 -5.72 -19.75
C GLU A 141 -20.14 -6.87 -19.43
N VAL A 142 -19.02 -6.61 -18.74
CA VAL A 142 -18.08 -7.65 -18.29
C VAL A 142 -18.77 -8.65 -17.37
N ILE A 143 -19.55 -8.17 -16.38
CA ILE A 143 -20.32 -9.05 -15.48
C ILE A 143 -21.30 -9.93 -16.29
N GLN A 144 -21.97 -9.38 -17.29
CA GLN A 144 -22.88 -10.11 -18.15
C GLN A 144 -22.17 -11.14 -19.04
N GLY A 145 -21.00 -10.79 -19.59
CA GLY A 145 -20.12 -11.70 -20.31
C GLY A 145 -19.71 -12.89 -19.45
N ILE A 146 -19.30 -12.63 -18.20
CA ILE A 146 -18.96 -13.70 -17.26
C ILE A 146 -20.15 -14.60 -16.93
N LYS A 147 -21.33 -14.02 -16.68
CA LYS A 147 -22.56 -14.78 -16.41
C LYS A 147 -22.93 -15.70 -17.57
N SER A 148 -22.76 -15.25 -18.81
CA SER A 148 -23.17 -15.97 -20.02
C SER A 148 -22.12 -16.95 -20.55
N GLN A 149 -20.83 -16.65 -20.41
CA GLN A 149 -19.75 -17.43 -21.05
C GLN A 149 -18.93 -18.26 -20.05
N VAL A 150 -18.69 -17.74 -18.85
CA VAL A 150 -17.77 -18.35 -17.87
C VAL A 150 -18.52 -19.22 -16.86
N LEU A 151 -19.58 -18.69 -16.22
CA LEU A 151 -20.30 -19.42 -15.16
C LEU A 151 -20.85 -20.80 -15.62
N PRO A 152 -21.38 -20.96 -16.85
CA PRO A 152 -21.84 -22.27 -17.32
C PRO A 152 -20.72 -23.31 -17.44
N LYS A 153 -19.47 -22.88 -17.66
CA LYS A 153 -18.31 -23.74 -17.88
C LYS A 153 -17.48 -23.97 -16.61
N LEU A 154 -17.65 -23.14 -15.58
CA LEU A 154 -16.81 -23.10 -14.38
C LEU A 154 -16.67 -24.48 -13.67
N GLY A 155 -17.73 -25.28 -13.67
CA GLY A 155 -17.71 -26.62 -13.06
C GLY A 155 -16.85 -27.66 -13.78
N SER A 156 -16.41 -27.37 -15.01
CA SER A 156 -15.54 -28.24 -15.81
C SER A 156 -14.05 -27.89 -15.69
N PHE A 157 -13.73 -26.72 -15.14
CA PHE A 157 -12.34 -26.25 -15.08
C PHE A 157 -11.52 -27.06 -14.07
N PRO A 158 -10.28 -27.43 -14.40
CA PRO A 158 -9.34 -28.03 -13.46
C PRO A 158 -9.17 -27.17 -12.20
N THR A 159 -9.31 -27.80 -11.04
CA THR A 159 -9.16 -27.15 -9.73
C THR A 159 -7.97 -27.70 -8.96
N GLY A 160 -7.38 -26.85 -8.13
CA GLY A 160 -6.28 -27.22 -7.24
C GLY A 160 -6.11 -26.19 -6.15
N ILE A 161 -5.15 -26.44 -5.25
CA ILE A 161 -4.76 -25.44 -4.26
C ILE A 161 -3.95 -24.36 -5.00
N THR A 162 -4.34 -23.11 -4.79
CA THR A 162 -3.75 -21.91 -5.40
C THR A 162 -3.24 -20.99 -4.30
N HIS A 163 -2.27 -20.13 -4.61
CA HIS A 163 -1.82 -19.05 -3.72
C HIS A 163 -3.00 -18.14 -3.31
N GLY A 164 -3.93 -17.92 -4.25
CA GLY A 164 -5.13 -17.11 -4.07
C GLY A 164 -4.91 -15.60 -4.25
N ASP A 165 -3.66 -15.15 -4.23
CA ASP A 165 -3.26 -13.76 -4.48
C ASP A 165 -1.85 -13.68 -5.12
N PHE A 166 -1.60 -14.42 -6.20
CA PHE A 166 -0.31 -14.43 -6.90
C PHE A 166 -0.16 -13.16 -7.76
N SER A 167 0.07 -12.02 -7.12
CA SER A 167 0.06 -10.67 -7.71
C SER A 167 1.46 -10.04 -7.77
N ASP A 168 1.55 -8.89 -8.45
CA ASP A 168 2.75 -8.03 -8.58
C ASP A 168 3.42 -7.66 -7.24
N GLN A 169 2.64 -7.56 -6.17
CA GLN A 169 3.10 -7.23 -4.81
C GLN A 169 3.63 -8.43 -4.03
N ASN A 170 3.21 -9.64 -4.38
CA ASN A 170 3.54 -10.87 -3.65
C ASN A 170 4.64 -11.70 -4.33
N ILE A 171 5.11 -11.24 -5.48
CA ILE A 171 6.21 -11.86 -6.23
C ILE A 171 7.42 -10.94 -6.10
N LEU A 172 8.49 -11.48 -5.53
CA LEU A 172 9.77 -10.82 -5.42
C LEU A 172 10.68 -11.26 -6.55
N VAL A 173 11.40 -10.30 -7.12
CA VAL A 173 12.39 -10.50 -8.15
C VAL A 173 13.73 -9.91 -7.73
N SER A 174 14.79 -10.53 -8.22
CA SER A 174 16.16 -10.05 -8.06
C SER A 174 16.79 -9.86 -9.43
N PRO A 175 17.50 -8.73 -9.67
CA PRO A 175 18.20 -8.52 -10.92
C PRO A 175 19.18 -9.66 -11.20
N VAL A 176 19.20 -10.10 -12.45
CA VAL A 176 20.26 -10.92 -13.03
C VAL A 176 20.93 -10.13 -14.15
N GLY A 177 21.98 -10.68 -14.76
CA GLY A 177 22.70 -9.99 -15.84
C GLY A 177 21.77 -9.57 -17.00
N ASN A 178 22.21 -8.59 -17.78
CA ASN A 178 21.53 -8.12 -19.00
C ASN A 178 20.13 -7.50 -18.79
N GLY A 179 19.82 -6.99 -17.59
CA GLY A 179 18.56 -6.29 -17.32
C GLY A 179 17.36 -7.21 -17.10
N HIS A 180 17.59 -8.52 -16.99
CA HIS A 180 16.57 -9.50 -16.62
C HIS A 180 16.47 -9.63 -15.10
N HIS A 181 15.43 -10.32 -14.64
CA HIS A 181 15.25 -10.66 -13.25
C HIS A 181 14.94 -12.15 -13.09
N LYS A 182 15.33 -12.72 -11.95
CA LYS A 182 14.83 -14.03 -11.52
C LYS A 182 13.81 -13.85 -10.42
N VAL A 183 12.78 -14.70 -10.39
CA VAL A 183 11.90 -14.78 -9.23
C VAL A 183 12.71 -15.25 -8.03
N SER A 184 12.82 -14.38 -7.02
CA SER A 184 13.63 -14.60 -5.82
C SER A 184 12.79 -14.87 -4.57
N GLY A 185 11.48 -14.65 -4.63
CA GLY A 185 10.59 -14.95 -3.52
C GLY A 185 9.11 -14.90 -3.87
N ILE A 186 8.33 -15.71 -3.18
CA ILE A 186 6.87 -15.66 -3.17
C ILE A 186 6.46 -15.49 -1.70
N ILE A 187 5.67 -14.45 -1.45
CA ILE A 187 5.32 -14.01 -0.10
C ILE A 187 3.79 -13.93 0.06
N ASP A 188 3.35 -13.80 1.30
CA ASP A 188 1.94 -13.60 1.66
C ASP A 188 0.95 -14.65 1.14
N PHE A 189 1.05 -15.86 1.66
CA PHE A 189 0.09 -16.91 1.39
C PHE A 189 -1.15 -16.86 2.30
N THR A 190 -1.60 -15.70 2.75
CA THR A 190 -2.77 -15.59 3.63
C THR A 190 -4.11 -15.85 2.91
N PHE A 191 -4.08 -16.03 1.59
CA PHE A 191 -5.25 -16.31 0.74
C PHE A 191 -5.28 -17.68 0.06
N LEU A 192 -4.39 -18.60 0.47
CA LEU A 192 -4.39 -20.01 0.04
C LEU A 192 -5.82 -20.60 0.02
N CYS A 193 -6.25 -21.12 -1.12
CA CYS A 193 -7.58 -21.68 -1.30
C CYS A 193 -7.62 -22.65 -2.47
N ARG A 194 -8.64 -23.52 -2.52
CA ARG A 194 -8.88 -24.38 -3.68
C ARG A 194 -9.73 -23.63 -4.70
N LYS A 195 -9.17 -23.41 -5.90
CA LYS A 195 -9.81 -22.68 -7.00
C LYS A 195 -9.42 -23.28 -8.35
N CYS A 196 -10.07 -22.82 -9.43
CA CYS A 196 -9.67 -23.16 -10.79
C CYS A 196 -8.28 -22.58 -11.07
N PHE A 197 -7.41 -23.33 -11.77
CA PHE A 197 -6.06 -22.83 -12.08
C PHE A 197 -6.09 -21.58 -12.94
N VAL A 198 -6.99 -21.52 -13.93
CA VAL A 198 -7.20 -20.32 -14.75
C VAL A 198 -7.51 -19.05 -13.94
N ASN A 199 -8.10 -19.18 -12.73
CA ASN A 199 -8.39 -18.04 -11.87
C ASN A 199 -7.11 -17.42 -11.28
N GLU A 200 -6.12 -18.25 -10.94
CA GLU A 200 -4.82 -17.78 -10.45
C GLU A 200 -4.06 -17.07 -11.57
N VAL A 201 -4.08 -17.62 -12.80
CA VAL A 201 -3.52 -16.98 -14.00
C VAL A 201 -4.18 -15.62 -14.26
N ALA A 202 -5.51 -15.56 -14.22
CA ALA A 202 -6.25 -14.32 -14.44
C ALA A 202 -5.90 -13.23 -13.40
N VAL A 203 -5.75 -13.62 -12.13
CA VAL A 203 -5.32 -12.72 -11.05
C VAL A 203 -3.93 -12.17 -11.31
N SER A 204 -2.97 -13.04 -11.65
CA SER A 204 -1.60 -12.62 -11.94
C SER A 204 -1.54 -11.68 -13.13
N ILE A 205 -2.18 -12.03 -14.25
CA ILE A 205 -2.20 -11.19 -15.45
C ILE A 205 -2.82 -9.83 -15.11
N ALA A 206 -3.98 -9.79 -14.46
CA ALA A 206 -4.66 -8.54 -14.13
C ALA A 206 -3.76 -7.56 -13.37
N TYR A 207 -3.10 -8.01 -12.31
CA TYR A 207 -2.26 -7.12 -11.50
C TYR A 207 -0.92 -6.79 -12.16
N LEU A 208 -0.30 -7.73 -12.87
CA LEU A 208 0.92 -7.48 -13.63
C LEU A 208 0.67 -6.47 -14.77
N MET A 209 -0.53 -6.45 -15.36
CA MET A 209 -0.90 -5.45 -16.36
C MET A 209 -0.96 -4.03 -15.78
N VAL A 210 -1.44 -3.84 -14.55
CA VAL A 210 -1.62 -2.50 -13.96
C VAL A 210 -0.28 -1.75 -13.81
N GLU A 211 0.79 -2.47 -13.48
CA GLU A 211 2.11 -1.87 -13.25
C GLU A 211 3.01 -1.89 -14.51
N ASN A 212 2.60 -2.58 -15.59
CA ASN A 212 3.43 -2.71 -16.78
C ASN A 212 3.18 -1.58 -17.80
N PRO A 213 4.22 -0.95 -18.37
CA PRO A 213 4.06 0.11 -19.38
C PRO A 213 3.44 -0.39 -20.70
N SER A 214 3.54 -1.70 -20.98
CA SER A 214 2.95 -2.37 -22.15
C SER A 214 1.97 -3.46 -21.70
N PRO A 215 0.84 -3.08 -21.08
CA PRO A 215 -0.03 -4.01 -20.36
C PRO A 215 -0.61 -5.10 -21.25
N LEU A 216 -0.95 -4.78 -22.51
CA LEU A 216 -1.53 -5.76 -23.45
C LEU A 216 -0.55 -6.87 -23.85
N ASN A 217 0.76 -6.70 -23.61
CA ASN A 217 1.76 -7.72 -23.89
C ASN A 217 2.02 -8.65 -22.68
N VAL A 218 1.45 -8.34 -21.49
CA VAL A 218 1.69 -9.12 -20.27
C VAL A 218 1.07 -10.50 -20.35
N GLY A 219 -0.20 -10.56 -20.77
CA GLY A 219 -0.99 -11.79 -20.72
C GLY A 219 -0.37 -12.94 -21.50
N GLY A 220 0.16 -12.67 -22.70
CA GLY A 220 0.77 -13.68 -23.55
C GLY A 220 2.02 -14.32 -22.94
N ALA A 221 2.92 -13.51 -22.37
CA ALA A 221 4.15 -14.02 -21.74
C ALA A 221 3.84 -14.85 -20.49
N VAL A 222 2.99 -14.33 -19.59
CA VAL A 222 2.59 -15.03 -18.36
C VAL A 222 1.89 -16.35 -18.68
N LEU A 223 0.96 -16.33 -19.65
CA LEU A 223 0.24 -17.53 -20.06
C LEU A 223 1.19 -18.57 -20.66
N ALA A 224 2.10 -18.17 -21.55
CA ALA A 224 3.10 -19.08 -22.13
C ALA A 224 3.98 -19.74 -21.05
N GLY A 225 4.38 -18.97 -20.03
CA GLY A 225 5.10 -19.48 -18.87
C GLY A 225 4.30 -20.50 -18.08
N TRP A 226 3.04 -20.19 -17.79
CA TRP A 226 2.14 -21.07 -17.04
C TRP A 226 1.88 -22.40 -17.78
N GLU A 227 1.52 -22.31 -19.06
CA GLU A 227 1.18 -23.48 -19.90
C GLU A 227 2.38 -24.39 -20.20
N SER A 228 3.62 -23.90 -19.99
CA SER A 228 4.81 -24.74 -20.05
C SER A 228 4.81 -25.87 -19.01
N LEU A 229 4.01 -25.74 -17.94
CA LEU A 229 3.91 -26.73 -16.86
C LEU A 229 2.48 -27.23 -16.61
N ILE A 230 1.47 -26.37 -16.75
CA ILE A 230 0.04 -26.72 -16.59
C ILE A 230 -0.72 -26.18 -17.81
N PRO A 231 -0.98 -27.00 -18.83
CA PRO A 231 -1.77 -26.60 -19.99
C PRO A 231 -3.21 -26.23 -19.59
N LEU A 232 -3.73 -25.12 -20.10
CA LEU A 232 -5.15 -24.81 -19.98
C LEU A 232 -5.94 -25.58 -21.04
N SER A 233 -7.20 -25.89 -20.73
CA SER A 233 -8.18 -26.35 -21.72
C SER A 233 -8.61 -25.20 -22.65
N ASP A 234 -9.19 -25.55 -23.80
CA ASP A 234 -9.69 -24.54 -24.75
C ASP A 234 -10.77 -23.66 -24.11
N ASP A 235 -11.66 -24.26 -23.31
CA ASP A 235 -12.68 -23.51 -22.56
C ASP A 235 -12.08 -22.53 -21.53
N GLU A 236 -10.99 -22.92 -20.85
CA GLU A 236 -10.27 -22.02 -19.94
C GLU A 236 -9.61 -20.86 -20.71
N ARG A 237 -8.99 -21.12 -21.87
CA ARG A 237 -8.38 -20.07 -22.71
C ARG A 237 -9.42 -19.07 -23.22
N ASP A 238 -10.55 -19.57 -23.71
CA ASP A 238 -11.67 -18.74 -24.18
C ASP A 238 -12.23 -17.83 -23.08
N CYS A 239 -12.21 -18.30 -21.83
CA CYS A 239 -12.71 -17.56 -20.68
C CYS A 239 -11.68 -16.65 -20.02
N LEU A 240 -10.37 -16.84 -20.27
CA LEU A 240 -9.29 -16.16 -19.56
C LEU A 240 -9.38 -14.63 -19.69
N PHE A 241 -9.69 -14.12 -20.88
CA PHE A 241 -9.78 -12.67 -21.10
C PHE A 241 -10.90 -12.04 -20.25
N LEU A 242 -12.08 -12.64 -20.23
CA LEU A 242 -13.20 -12.20 -19.40
C LEU A 242 -12.90 -12.34 -17.90
N LEU A 243 -12.15 -13.38 -17.50
CA LEU A 243 -11.68 -13.53 -16.12
C LEU A 243 -10.72 -12.40 -15.75
N VAL A 244 -9.73 -12.06 -16.60
CA VAL A 244 -8.82 -10.93 -16.34
C VAL A 244 -9.58 -9.61 -16.19
N LEU A 245 -10.45 -9.28 -17.15
CA LEU A 245 -11.32 -8.10 -17.06
C LEU A 245 -12.17 -8.13 -15.80
N GLY A 246 -12.69 -9.30 -15.46
CA GLY A 246 -13.41 -9.50 -14.23
C GLY A 246 -12.59 -9.14 -13.00
N ARG A 247 -11.39 -9.70 -12.84
CA ARG A 247 -10.56 -9.40 -11.67
C ARG A 247 -10.26 -7.91 -11.56
N LEU A 248 -10.07 -7.27 -12.71
CA LEU A 248 -9.93 -5.83 -12.78
C LEU A 248 -11.19 -5.14 -12.21
N CYS A 249 -12.38 -5.39 -12.78
CA CYS A 249 -13.65 -4.82 -12.30
C CYS A 249 -13.85 -5.01 -10.79
N GLN A 250 -13.60 -6.22 -10.30
CA GLN A 250 -13.70 -6.57 -8.88
C GLN A 250 -12.77 -5.71 -8.03
N SER A 251 -11.53 -5.52 -8.45
CA SER A 251 -10.54 -4.70 -7.73
C SER A 251 -10.94 -3.22 -7.68
N LEU A 252 -11.45 -2.67 -8.78
CA LEU A 252 -11.90 -1.28 -8.84
C LEU A 252 -13.12 -1.03 -7.94
N VAL A 253 -14.18 -1.84 -8.10
CA VAL A 253 -15.43 -1.65 -7.35
C VAL A 253 -15.21 -1.83 -5.86
N TYR A 254 -14.50 -2.89 -5.45
CA TYR A 254 -14.20 -3.10 -4.03
C TYR A 254 -13.19 -2.10 -3.50
N GLY A 255 -12.20 -1.70 -4.30
CA GLY A 255 -11.28 -0.62 -3.94
C GLY A 255 -12.03 0.67 -3.60
N ARG A 256 -12.95 1.09 -4.47
CA ARG A 256 -13.79 2.28 -4.26
C ARG A 256 -14.75 2.12 -3.08
N HIS A 257 -15.43 0.97 -2.98
CA HIS A 257 -16.30 0.67 -1.84
C HIS A 257 -15.55 0.73 -0.49
N ASN A 258 -14.40 0.07 -0.41
CA ASN A 258 -13.57 0.07 0.78
C ASN A 258 -13.01 1.46 1.07
N SER A 259 -12.63 2.23 0.04
CA SER A 259 -12.18 3.61 0.23
C SER A 259 -13.25 4.47 0.89
N LEU A 260 -14.49 4.43 0.37
CA LEU A 260 -15.64 5.16 0.92
C LEU A 260 -15.99 4.74 2.35
N GLN A 261 -15.91 3.44 2.68
CA GLN A 261 -16.11 2.97 4.06
C GLN A 261 -14.91 3.29 4.96
N SER A 262 -13.70 3.33 4.40
CA SER A 262 -12.48 3.65 5.14
C SER A 262 -12.37 5.14 5.44
N SER A 263 -12.94 6.05 4.66
CA SER A 263 -13.02 7.46 5.07
C SER A 263 -13.86 7.66 6.34
N GLU A 264 -14.82 6.76 6.63
CA GLU A 264 -15.56 6.79 7.90
C GLU A 264 -14.84 6.04 9.03
N ASN A 265 -14.04 4.99 8.72
CA ASN A 265 -13.38 4.13 9.72
C ASN A 265 -11.88 4.44 9.99
N LYS A 266 -11.07 4.79 8.98
CA LYS A 266 -9.65 5.21 9.16
C LYS A 266 -9.55 6.44 10.06
N ASP A 267 -10.45 7.40 9.85
CA ASP A 267 -10.59 8.60 10.69
C ASP A 267 -11.01 8.27 12.13
N TYR A 268 -11.46 7.05 12.42
CA TYR A 268 -11.80 6.61 13.77
C TYR A 268 -10.72 5.73 14.42
N PHE A 269 -10.09 4.82 13.67
CA PHE A 269 -9.13 3.84 14.21
C PHE A 269 -7.71 4.41 14.36
N LEU A 270 -7.18 5.11 13.35
CA LEU A 270 -5.86 5.75 13.44
C LEU A 270 -5.90 6.91 14.44
N THR A 271 -6.99 7.68 14.45
CA THR A 271 -7.16 8.77 15.41
C THR A 271 -7.28 8.23 16.83
N LYS A 272 -8.01 7.14 17.10
CA LYS A 272 -8.14 6.60 18.46
C LYS A 272 -6.80 6.20 19.06
N SER A 273 -5.99 5.39 18.36
CA SER A 273 -4.67 4.98 18.86
C SER A 273 -3.71 6.16 18.99
N LEU A 274 -3.76 7.10 18.04
CA LEU A 274 -2.98 8.35 18.06
C LEU A 274 -3.33 9.23 19.26
N TRP A 275 -4.62 9.43 19.56
CA TRP A 275 -5.07 10.25 20.68
C TRP A 275 -4.83 9.57 22.02
N GLN A 276 -4.85 8.23 22.08
CA GLN A 276 -4.44 7.48 23.26
C GLN A 276 -2.94 7.65 23.53
N GLN A 277 -2.11 7.54 22.49
CA GLN A 277 -0.67 7.76 22.61
C GLN A 277 -0.32 9.21 22.95
N ALA A 278 -1.01 10.19 22.36
CA ALA A 278 -0.85 11.60 22.70
C ALA A 278 -1.24 11.91 24.15
N VAL A 279 -2.32 11.30 24.68
CA VAL A 279 -2.70 11.43 26.10
C VAL A 279 -1.59 10.90 27.03
N LYS A 280 -0.97 9.79 26.64
CA LYS A 280 0.14 9.16 27.38
C LYS A 280 1.41 10.02 27.33
N GLU A 281 1.85 10.44 26.16
CA GLU A 281 3.07 11.23 25.98
C GLU A 281 2.96 12.64 26.56
N LEU A 282 1.76 13.22 26.62
CA LEU A 282 1.50 14.51 27.26
C LEU A 282 1.27 14.42 28.78
N GLY A 283 1.33 13.22 29.38
CA GLY A 283 1.09 13.00 30.81
C GLY A 283 -0.33 13.37 31.25
N LEU A 284 -1.29 13.25 30.34
CA LEU A 284 -2.71 13.58 30.55
C LEU A 284 -3.55 12.35 30.93
N GLU A 285 -2.92 11.22 31.20
CA GLU A 285 -3.57 9.98 31.62
C GLU A 285 -4.44 10.21 32.87
N GLY A 286 -5.69 9.73 32.82
CA GLY A 286 -6.68 9.93 33.90
C GLY A 286 -7.28 11.33 33.99
N LYS A 287 -6.75 12.34 33.30
CA LYS A 287 -7.26 13.73 33.31
C LYS A 287 -8.13 14.07 32.10
N VAL A 288 -7.82 13.51 30.94
CA VAL A 288 -8.55 13.75 29.68
C VAL A 288 -8.62 12.46 28.88
N THR A 289 -9.79 12.17 28.30
CA THR A 289 -9.96 10.99 27.44
C THR A 289 -9.47 11.27 26.01
N HIS A 290 -9.02 10.22 25.30
CA HIS A 290 -8.63 10.31 23.89
C HIS A 290 -9.72 10.97 23.01
N LYS A 291 -11.00 10.70 23.29
CA LYS A 291 -12.14 11.32 22.59
C LYS A 291 -12.22 12.84 22.82
N GLN A 292 -11.91 13.31 24.03
CA GLN A 292 -11.91 14.75 24.34
C GLN A 292 -10.73 15.47 23.67
N VAL A 293 -9.55 14.84 23.57
CA VAL A 293 -8.40 15.41 22.86
C VAL A 293 -8.67 15.46 21.35
N SER A 294 -9.17 14.35 20.78
CA SER A 294 -9.64 14.28 19.39
C SER A 294 -10.61 15.42 19.05
N LYS A 295 -11.67 15.58 19.86
CA LYS A 295 -12.68 16.62 19.64
C LYS A 295 -12.10 18.04 19.77
N LYS A 296 -11.16 18.26 20.69
CA LYS A 296 -10.46 19.55 20.80
C LYS A 296 -9.59 19.83 19.58
N TRP A 297 -8.88 18.83 19.07
CA TRP A 297 -8.08 18.96 17.84
C TRP A 297 -8.94 19.27 16.62
N GLU A 298 -10.07 18.58 16.43
CA GLU A 298 -11.02 18.90 15.36
C GLU A 298 -11.54 20.34 15.44
N ASN A 299 -11.85 20.81 16.65
CA ASN A 299 -12.26 22.20 16.86
C ASN A 299 -11.15 23.21 16.53
N LEU A 300 -9.90 22.89 16.87
CA LEU A 300 -8.74 23.71 16.49
C LEU A 300 -8.55 23.72 14.98
N LYS A 301 -8.57 22.56 14.31
CA LYS A 301 -8.46 22.46 12.84
C LYS A 301 -9.56 23.24 12.13
N LYS A 302 -10.81 23.11 12.59
CA LYS A 302 -11.96 23.84 12.03
C LYS A 302 -11.75 25.35 12.17
N ARG A 303 -11.38 25.82 13.36
CA ARG A 303 -11.11 27.25 13.59
C ARG A 303 -9.91 27.74 12.77
N TYR A 304 -8.87 26.92 12.59
CA TYR A 304 -7.75 27.26 11.70
C TYR A 304 -8.20 27.44 10.25
N LYS A 305 -9.00 26.50 9.70
CA LYS A 305 -9.55 26.60 8.34
C LYS A 305 -10.39 27.86 8.16
N ASP A 306 -11.26 28.16 9.14
CA ASP A 306 -12.09 29.37 9.13
C ASP A 306 -11.25 30.67 9.14
N LEU A 307 -10.07 30.65 9.77
CA LEU A 307 -9.16 31.81 9.85
C LEU A 307 -8.17 31.91 8.69
N ARG A 308 -7.85 30.78 8.05
CA ARG A 308 -6.96 30.72 6.88
C ARG A 308 -7.70 31.17 5.61
N ASP A 309 -8.93 30.71 5.42
CA ASP A 309 -9.76 30.99 4.25
C ASP A 309 -11.11 31.60 4.71
N PRO A 310 -11.12 32.87 5.18
CA PRO A 310 -12.34 33.50 5.68
C PRO A 310 -13.37 33.63 4.56
N LYS A 311 -14.66 33.41 4.87
CA LYS A 311 -15.74 33.63 3.91
C LYS A 311 -15.77 35.10 3.48
N THR A 312 -15.86 35.34 2.17
CA THR A 312 -15.88 36.68 1.59
C THR A 312 -16.94 37.56 2.28
N GLY A 313 -16.50 38.65 2.93
CA GLY A 313 -17.39 39.65 3.54
C GLY A 313 -17.50 39.64 5.08
N SER A 314 -16.75 38.83 5.84
CA SER A 314 -16.71 38.96 7.31
C SER A 314 -15.76 40.09 7.76
N GLY A 315 -16.31 41.25 8.11
CA GLY A 315 -15.58 42.39 8.67
C GLY A 315 -15.10 42.15 10.12
N THR A 316 -14.05 42.86 10.51
CA THR A 316 -13.33 42.74 11.80
C THR A 316 -14.01 43.42 12.99
N ASP A 317 -15.30 43.71 12.94
CA ASP A 317 -15.94 44.69 13.84
C ASP A 317 -16.60 44.12 15.10
N SER A 318 -16.17 42.94 15.56
CA SER A 318 -16.77 42.31 16.75
C SER A 318 -15.80 41.51 17.62
N GLY A 319 -14.56 41.97 17.79
CA GLY A 319 -13.61 41.36 18.75
C GLY A 319 -13.33 39.87 18.48
N GLU A 320 -13.62 39.40 17.28
CA GLU A 320 -13.47 38.00 16.91
C GLU A 320 -12.00 37.62 16.76
N LYS A 321 -11.70 36.36 17.07
CA LYS A 321 -10.34 35.85 16.92
C LYS A 321 -10.01 35.81 15.42
N THR A 322 -9.00 36.54 14.98
CA THR A 322 -8.39 36.58 13.63
C THR A 322 -7.16 35.67 13.57
N ALA A 323 -6.64 35.40 12.36
CA ALA A 323 -5.38 34.69 12.17
C ALA A 323 -4.21 35.31 12.97
N SER A 324 -4.19 36.64 13.12
CA SER A 324 -3.14 37.37 13.83
C SER A 324 -3.27 37.34 15.37
N ASN A 325 -4.47 37.14 15.92
CA ASN A 325 -4.70 37.20 17.37
C ASN A 325 -4.99 35.82 18.00
N TRP A 326 -5.16 34.76 17.20
CA TRP A 326 -5.42 33.43 17.71
C TRP A 326 -4.09 32.75 18.08
N PRO A 327 -3.82 32.45 19.37
CA PRO A 327 -2.50 32.03 19.84
C PRO A 327 -2.03 30.70 19.25
N TYR A 328 -2.95 29.90 18.70
CA TYR A 328 -2.63 28.62 18.07
C TYR A 328 -2.43 28.72 16.55
N TYR A 329 -2.70 29.88 15.92
CA TYR A 329 -2.67 30.01 14.47
C TYR A 329 -1.29 29.71 13.88
N ALA A 330 -0.22 30.33 14.41
CA ALA A 330 1.13 30.14 13.90
C ALA A 330 1.59 28.68 13.99
N VAL A 331 1.24 27.99 15.08
CA VAL A 331 1.58 26.58 15.30
C VAL A 331 0.77 25.68 14.36
N LEU A 332 -0.54 25.89 14.23
CA LEU A 332 -1.35 25.12 13.27
C LEU A 332 -0.98 25.42 11.82
N HIS A 333 -0.57 26.64 11.48
CA HIS A 333 -0.14 27.01 10.13
C HIS A 333 1.20 26.35 9.76
N ALA A 334 2.12 26.17 10.72
CA ALA A 334 3.36 25.43 10.48
C ALA A 334 3.13 23.93 10.21
N VAL A 335 2.03 23.36 10.73
CA VAL A 335 1.69 21.92 10.60
C VAL A 335 0.75 21.64 9.42
N LEU A 336 -0.23 22.53 9.18
CA LEU A 336 -1.34 22.31 8.25
C LEU A 336 -1.35 23.30 7.07
N GLY A 337 -0.44 24.27 7.06
CA GLY A 337 -0.41 25.38 6.10
C GLY A 337 0.39 25.12 4.83
N GLY A 338 1.15 24.02 4.77
CA GLY A 338 1.88 23.64 3.55
C GLY A 338 0.92 23.34 2.41
N ARG A 339 0.92 24.17 1.35
CA ARG A 339 0.50 23.74 0.01
C ARG A 339 1.71 23.14 -0.71
N PRO A 340 1.54 22.14 -1.59
CA PRO A 340 2.57 21.79 -2.55
C PRO A 340 2.88 23.03 -3.40
N ALA A 341 4.16 23.38 -3.50
CA ALA A 341 4.61 24.33 -4.48
C ALA A 341 4.39 23.70 -5.86
N VAL A 342 3.26 24.01 -6.49
CA VAL A 342 3.15 23.89 -7.95
C VAL A 342 3.88 25.11 -8.48
N ASP A 343 5.17 24.94 -8.78
CA ASP A 343 5.88 25.93 -9.59
C ASP A 343 5.22 25.90 -10.97
N PRO A 344 4.62 27.02 -11.44
CA PRO A 344 4.03 27.04 -12.78
C PRO A 344 5.15 26.80 -13.81
N PRO A 345 4.90 25.99 -14.86
CA PRO A 345 5.91 25.74 -15.87
C PRO A 345 6.35 27.06 -16.50
N VAL A 346 7.63 27.38 -16.35
CA VAL A 346 8.28 28.48 -17.06
C VAL A 346 8.13 28.18 -18.55
N VAL A 347 7.27 28.95 -19.20
CA VAL A 347 7.19 29.05 -20.66
C VAL A 347 8.52 29.65 -21.14
N VAL A 348 9.48 28.80 -21.50
CA VAL A 348 10.65 29.24 -22.28
C VAL A 348 10.20 29.32 -23.74
N ALA A 349 9.61 30.45 -24.09
CA ALA A 349 9.57 30.90 -25.47
C ALA A 349 10.99 31.33 -25.85
N SER A 350 11.55 30.68 -26.87
CA SER A 350 12.82 31.01 -27.51
C SER A 350 12.88 32.48 -27.91
N PHE A 351 13.90 33.23 -27.48
CA PHE A 351 14.66 34.24 -28.24
C PHE A 351 15.73 34.89 -27.33
N ARG A 352 17.02 34.78 -27.69
CA ARG A 352 18.10 35.71 -27.27
C ARG A 352 18.42 36.60 -28.49
N PRO A 353 18.72 37.90 -28.34
CA PRO A 353 20.11 38.32 -28.10
C PRO A 353 20.31 39.60 -27.24
N ALA A 354 21.55 39.76 -26.71
CA ALA A 354 22.19 40.99 -26.16
C ALA A 354 21.59 41.55 -24.84
N GLU A 355 22.29 41.95 -23.78
CA GLU A 355 23.65 42.47 -23.55
C GLU A 355 24.02 42.28 -22.06
N ASP A 356 25.31 42.09 -21.77
CA ASP A 356 25.92 42.12 -20.43
C ASP A 356 26.25 43.56 -20.03
N PRO A 357 26.04 43.94 -18.76
CA PRO A 357 26.88 44.97 -18.17
C PRO A 357 27.45 44.53 -16.81
N THR A 358 28.66 44.01 -16.90
CA THR A 358 29.81 44.13 -15.97
C THR A 358 30.16 45.60 -15.63
N ALA A 359 29.16 46.47 -15.47
CA ALA A 359 29.34 47.93 -15.37
C ALA A 359 28.76 48.55 -14.08
N LEU A 360 28.57 47.75 -13.03
CA LEU A 360 28.35 48.27 -11.67
C LEU A 360 29.51 47.89 -10.76
N LEU A 361 30.64 48.53 -11.08
CA LEU A 361 31.48 49.20 -10.09
C LEU A 361 32.29 48.31 -9.13
N MET A 362 33.32 47.71 -9.72
CA MET A 362 34.70 47.90 -9.25
C MET A 362 35.02 49.39 -9.00
N ALA A 363 34.62 49.92 -7.85
CA ALA A 363 35.23 51.07 -7.20
C ALA A 363 34.77 51.03 -5.74
N ILE A 364 35.57 50.54 -4.80
CA ILE A 364 36.58 51.31 -4.06
C ILE A 364 37.46 50.24 -3.35
N VAL A 365 38.65 49.94 -3.86
CA VAL A 365 39.98 50.34 -3.31
C VAL A 365 40.37 49.64 -1.99
N ASN A 366 41.29 48.68 -2.10
CA ASN A 366 42.25 48.16 -1.07
C ASN A 366 43.29 49.26 -0.68
N PRO A 367 44.28 49.13 0.25
CA PRO A 367 44.84 47.93 0.92
C PRO A 367 45.37 48.07 2.39
N ASP A 368 45.84 46.94 2.93
CA ASP A 368 47.06 46.69 3.75
C ASP A 368 47.27 47.00 5.26
N GLU A 369 48.00 46.03 5.86
CA GLU A 369 49.00 46.04 6.96
C GLU A 369 48.67 45.87 8.48
N THR A 370 48.82 44.61 8.96
CA THR A 370 49.72 44.05 10.03
C THR A 370 49.69 44.58 11.52
N PRO A 371 50.54 44.09 12.49
CA PRO A 371 50.10 43.21 13.60
C PRO A 371 50.58 43.66 15.02
N SER A 372 50.18 42.99 16.12
CA SER A 372 50.99 42.98 17.37
C SER A 372 50.46 42.06 18.48
N GLU A 373 51.42 41.40 19.12
CA GLU A 373 51.40 40.55 20.33
C GLU A 373 51.10 41.36 21.62
N ASP A 374 50.60 40.75 22.70
CA ASP A 374 51.42 40.26 23.83
C ASP A 374 50.66 40.05 25.18
N THR A 375 51.06 38.97 25.87
CA THR A 375 51.17 38.67 27.32
C THR A 375 50.02 38.65 28.38
N GLN A 376 49.95 37.47 29.06
CA GLN A 376 49.95 37.18 30.52
C GLN A 376 48.68 37.05 31.43
N LEU A 377 48.52 35.82 31.94
CA LEU A 377 48.16 35.29 33.29
C LEU A 377 47.25 36.09 34.27
N GLY A 378 46.19 35.42 34.78
CA GLY A 378 45.61 35.73 36.10
C GLY A 378 44.19 35.22 36.41
N SER A 379 44.09 34.07 37.09
CA SER A 379 43.07 33.65 38.07
C SER A 379 41.55 33.71 37.80
N ALA A 380 40.94 32.51 37.77
CA ALA A 380 39.68 32.06 38.38
C ALA A 380 38.40 32.94 38.33
N SER A 381 37.39 32.50 37.54
CA SER A 381 36.10 32.00 38.07
C SER A 381 35.09 31.70 36.94
N SER A 382 34.34 30.60 37.14
CA SER A 382 33.08 30.21 36.48
C SER A 382 32.99 30.20 34.95
N ALA A 383 33.08 29.00 34.36
CA ALA A 383 32.56 28.72 33.02
C ALA A 383 31.01 28.66 33.03
N PRO A 384 30.29 29.36 32.13
CA PRO A 384 28.93 29.00 31.78
C PRO A 384 28.97 27.88 30.74
N SER A 385 28.43 26.71 31.09
CA SER A 385 28.25 25.59 30.17
C SER A 385 27.35 26.01 28.98
N THR A 386 27.84 25.88 27.75
CA THR A 386 27.00 25.87 26.56
C THR A 386 26.10 24.63 26.56
N ARG A 387 24.89 24.75 27.13
CA ARG A 387 23.83 23.76 27.01
C ARG A 387 23.45 23.63 25.53
N LYS A 388 23.77 22.49 24.91
CA LYS A 388 23.06 22.02 23.71
C LYS A 388 21.56 22.05 24.01
N ARG A 389 20.82 22.86 23.26
CA ARG A 389 19.38 23.07 23.43
C ARG A 389 18.67 21.72 23.29
N LYS A 390 18.18 21.18 24.40
CA LYS A 390 17.45 19.91 24.46
C LYS A 390 16.17 20.08 23.62
N ARG A 391 16.03 19.34 22.53
CA ARG A 391 14.80 19.29 21.71
C ARG A 391 13.61 19.03 22.64
N THR A 392 12.58 19.86 22.55
CA THR A 392 11.34 19.71 23.33
C THR A 392 10.53 18.54 22.79
N ASP A 393 9.89 17.76 23.68
CA ASP A 393 9.05 16.62 23.27
C ASP A 393 7.91 17.02 22.32
N SER A 394 7.43 18.26 22.41
CA SER A 394 6.47 18.82 21.47
C SER A 394 6.97 18.87 20.02
N GLN A 395 8.27 19.11 19.79
CA GLN A 395 8.82 19.15 18.43
C GLN A 395 8.90 17.74 17.83
N ARG A 396 9.19 16.72 18.64
CA ARG A 396 9.23 15.32 18.19
C ARG A 396 7.86 14.82 17.75
N ILE A 397 6.83 15.22 18.47
CA ILE A 397 5.43 14.88 18.14
C ILE A 397 5.02 15.58 16.83
N LEU A 398 5.41 16.85 16.64
CA LEU A 398 5.14 17.58 15.41
C LEU A 398 5.86 16.96 14.20
N ASP A 399 7.13 16.61 14.35
CA ASP A 399 7.92 15.94 13.31
C ASP A 399 7.30 14.56 12.95
N PHE A 400 6.78 13.83 13.94
CA PHE A 400 6.09 12.54 13.73
C PHE A 400 4.74 12.70 13.02
N LEU A 401 3.91 13.64 13.47
CA LEU A 401 2.60 13.91 12.87
C LEU A 401 2.73 14.40 11.41
N GLN A 402 3.76 15.21 11.12
CA GLN A 402 4.09 15.61 9.77
C GLN A 402 4.48 14.41 8.90
N ALA A 403 5.42 13.59 9.38
CA ALA A 403 5.89 12.42 8.64
C ALA A 403 4.76 11.41 8.34
N GLU A 404 3.79 11.26 9.24
CA GLU A 404 2.66 10.34 9.04
C GLU A 404 1.59 10.94 8.12
N SER A 405 1.32 12.25 8.22
CA SER A 405 0.47 12.97 7.25
C SER A 405 1.04 12.86 5.83
N ASP A 406 2.36 13.01 5.68
CA ASP A 406 3.04 12.90 4.39
C ASP A 406 3.03 11.46 3.84
N LYS A 407 3.00 10.44 4.71
CA LYS A 407 2.82 9.04 4.28
C LYS A 407 1.38 8.72 3.91
N GLU A 408 0.42 9.28 4.61
CA GLU A 408 -1.00 9.09 4.30
C GLU A 408 -1.35 9.76 2.98
N GLN A 409 -0.83 10.98 2.76
CA GLN A 409 -0.95 11.69 1.49
C GLN A 409 -0.30 10.89 0.36
N ARG A 410 0.92 10.37 0.53
CA ARG A 410 1.56 9.50 -0.46
C ARG A 410 0.76 8.24 -0.76
N ARG A 411 0.25 7.54 0.26
CA ARG A 411 -0.60 6.36 0.07
C ARG A 411 -1.90 6.69 -0.67
N HIS A 412 -2.48 7.87 -0.44
CA HIS A 412 -3.66 8.35 -1.15
C HIS A 412 -3.32 8.65 -2.61
N GLU A 413 -2.26 9.40 -2.86
CA GLU A 413 -1.76 9.75 -4.21
C GLU A 413 -1.39 8.48 -5.01
N GLU A 414 -0.68 7.53 -4.40
CA GLU A 414 -0.36 6.23 -5.01
C GLU A 414 -1.62 5.42 -5.32
N SER A 415 -2.62 5.43 -4.42
CA SER A 415 -3.90 4.76 -4.64
C SER A 415 -4.72 5.41 -5.75
N GLU A 416 -4.72 6.74 -5.83
CA GLU A 416 -5.39 7.49 -6.91
C GLU A 416 -4.70 7.27 -8.24
N GLU A 417 -3.36 7.31 -8.28
CA GLU A 417 -2.58 7.05 -9.48
C GLU A 417 -2.79 5.61 -9.96
N LYS A 418 -2.78 4.62 -9.06
CA LYS A 418 -3.08 3.22 -9.39
C LYS A 418 -4.50 3.08 -9.92
N THR A 419 -5.47 3.81 -9.36
CA THR A 419 -6.84 3.85 -9.86
C THR A 419 -6.92 4.46 -11.27
N LEU A 420 -6.17 5.53 -11.54
CA LEU A 420 -6.12 6.15 -12.87
C LEU A 420 -5.45 5.25 -13.91
N ARG A 421 -4.32 4.62 -13.56
CA ARG A 421 -3.66 3.61 -14.42
C ARG A 421 -4.61 2.45 -14.71
N PHE A 422 -5.33 2.00 -13.69
CA PHE A 422 -6.35 0.98 -13.82
C PHE A 422 -7.46 1.40 -14.81
N LEU A 423 -8.02 2.60 -14.66
CA LEU A 423 -9.10 3.08 -15.53
C LEU A 423 -8.61 3.21 -16.98
N SER A 424 -7.42 3.79 -17.18
CA SER A 424 -6.81 3.90 -18.51
C SER A 424 -6.54 2.53 -19.15
N LEU A 425 -6.06 1.56 -18.37
CA LEU A 425 -5.89 0.19 -18.85
C LEU A 425 -7.22 -0.42 -19.25
N PHE A 426 -8.22 -0.26 -18.39
CA PHE A 426 -9.54 -0.84 -18.58
C PHE A 426 -10.20 -0.29 -19.85
N GLU A 427 -10.18 1.04 -20.07
CA GLU A 427 -10.65 1.68 -21.31
C GLU A 427 -9.97 1.08 -22.56
N ARG A 428 -8.64 0.96 -22.55
CA ARG A 428 -7.88 0.37 -23.67
C ARG A 428 -8.20 -1.09 -23.95
N MET A 429 -8.54 -1.87 -22.93
CA MET A 429 -8.93 -3.27 -23.11
C MET A 429 -10.33 -3.39 -23.69
N VAL A 430 -11.20 -2.45 -23.34
CA VAL A 430 -12.61 -2.45 -23.78
C VAL A 430 -12.75 -2.01 -25.22
N GLU A 431 -11.90 -1.11 -25.71
CA GLU A 431 -11.81 -0.79 -27.15
C GLU A 431 -11.44 -2.00 -28.04
N LYS A 432 -11.01 -3.12 -27.44
CA LYS A 432 -10.67 -4.37 -28.14
C LYS A 432 -11.72 -5.48 -27.99
N LEU A 433 -12.78 -5.25 -27.21
CA LEU A 433 -14.01 -6.06 -27.23
C LEU A 433 -14.81 -5.71 -28.48
#